data_AF-A0A2T1KT74-F1
#
_entry.id   AF-A0A2T1KT74-F1
#
_cell.length_a   1.000
_cell.length_b   1.000
_cell.length_c   1.000
_cell.angle_alpha   90.00
_cell.angle_beta   90.00
_cell.angle_gamma   90.00
#
_symmetry.space_group_name_H-M   'P 1'
#
loop_
_entity.id
_entity.type
_entity.pdbx_description
1 polymer ?
#
loop_
_entity_poly.entity_id
_entity_poly.type
_entity_poly.pdbx_seq_one_letter_code
_entity_poly.pdbx_strand_id
1 'polypeptide(L)'
;MAMYLIFRIFPINQRGRMLGYYGFGVVLAPALGPVIGGVLTDALSWRYVFYAPVPVTALAAVLAGRFLPVKTERPPRYRFDLAGLMLLRVVVLFGLEALNGLQHEEFGLMRRITVPLVAVLALLIFVWLQRRLAHPLLNVRNRWQCTQITRLAIG
;
A
#
# COMPACT_ATOMS: atom_id res chain seq x y z
N MET A 1 -2.04 0.98 8.90
CA MET A 1 -3.05 -0.01 9.34
C MET A 1 -4.47 0.54 9.41
N ALA A 2 -4.71 1.78 9.89
CA ALA A 2 -6.06 2.35 9.98
C ALA A 2 -6.86 2.29 8.65
N MET A 3 -6.24 2.69 7.54
CA MET A 3 -6.81 2.61 6.18
C MET A 3 -7.41 1.23 5.85
N TYR A 4 -6.68 0.15 6.15
CA TYR A 4 -7.11 -1.21 5.90
C TYR A 4 -8.35 -1.58 6.74
N LEU A 5 -8.35 -1.21 8.03
CA LEU A 5 -9.49 -1.45 8.92
C LEU A 5 -10.73 -0.67 8.46
N ILE A 6 -10.57 0.57 8.00
CA ILE A 6 -11.67 1.36 7.44
C ILE A 6 -12.29 0.63 6.25
N PHE A 7 -11.48 0.11 5.33
CA PHE A 7 -11.97 -0.63 4.17
C PHE A 7 -12.60 -1.99 4.52
N ARG A 8 -12.15 -2.63 5.60
CA ARG A 8 -12.71 -3.90 6.08
C ARG A 8 -14.06 -3.71 6.77
N ILE A 9 -14.23 -2.63 7.53
CA ILE A 9 -15.40 -2.42 8.40
C ILE A 9 -16.51 -1.65 7.68
N PHE A 10 -16.16 -0.69 6.81
CA PHE A 10 -17.14 0.19 6.18
C PHE A 10 -17.47 -0.18 4.72
N PRO A 11 -18.76 -0.14 4.33
CA PRO A 11 -19.21 -0.36 2.97
C PRO A 11 -18.75 0.76 2.03
N ILE A 12 -18.72 0.48 0.73
CA ILE A 12 -18.02 1.33 -0.25
C ILE A 12 -18.54 2.77 -0.33
N ASN A 13 -19.86 2.94 -0.19
CA ASN A 13 -20.55 4.21 -0.14
C ASN A 13 -20.15 5.10 1.05
N GLN A 14 -19.62 4.53 2.14
CA GLN A 14 -19.22 5.29 3.34
C GLN A 14 -17.72 5.48 3.47
N ARG A 15 -16.90 4.78 2.67
CA ARG A 15 -15.45 4.85 2.74
C ARG A 15 -14.91 6.26 2.53
N GLY A 16 -15.45 7.00 1.56
CA GLY A 16 -15.03 8.38 1.28
C GLY A 16 -15.18 9.29 2.49
N ARG A 17 -16.32 9.20 3.19
CA ARG A 17 -16.58 9.98 4.43
C ARG A 17 -15.62 9.59 5.56
N MET A 18 -15.40 8.30 5.77
CA MET A 18 -14.49 7.81 6.83
C MET A 18 -13.04 8.16 6.55
N LEU A 19 -12.62 8.10 5.28
CA LEU A 19 -11.31 8.58 4.83
C LEU A 19 -11.17 10.09 4.99
N GLY A 20 -12.26 10.85 4.77
CA GLY A 20 -12.29 12.28 5.05
C GLY A 20 -12.01 12.59 6.53
N TYR A 21 -12.70 11.91 7.45
CA TYR A 21 -12.44 12.06 8.89
C TYR A 21 -11.02 11.64 9.29
N TYR A 22 -10.53 10.54 8.75
CA TYR A 22 -9.16 10.09 8.96
C TYR A 22 -8.14 11.12 8.45
N GLY A 23 -8.33 11.60 7.23
CA GLY A 23 -7.46 12.59 6.58
C GLY A 23 -7.45 13.93 7.32
N PHE A 24 -8.60 14.37 7.84
CA PHE A 24 -8.69 15.56 8.68
C PHE A 24 -7.76 15.48 9.89
N GLY A 25 -7.75 14.35 10.61
CA GLY A 25 -6.82 14.15 11.73
C GLY A 25 -5.35 14.15 11.31
N VAL A 26 -5.03 13.55 10.15
CA VAL A 26 -3.66 13.51 9.62
C VAL A 26 -3.13 14.91 9.28
N VAL A 27 -3.99 15.81 8.79
CA VAL A 27 -3.61 17.19 8.46
C VAL A 27 -3.58 18.08 9.70
N LEU A 28 -4.53 17.91 10.63
CA LEU A 28 -4.56 18.70 11.86
C LEU A 28 -3.36 18.43 12.77
N ALA A 29 -2.89 17.19 12.85
CA ALA A 29 -1.79 16.80 13.74
C ALA A 29 -0.52 17.67 13.54
N PRO A 30 0.04 17.84 12.32
CA PRO A 30 1.17 18.72 12.10
C PRO A 30 0.82 20.21 12.18
N ALA A 31 -0.44 20.60 11.94
CA ALA A 31 -0.86 22.00 12.07
C ALA A 31 -0.88 22.46 13.54
N LEU A 32 -1.40 21.62 14.44
CA LEU A 32 -1.52 21.93 15.88
C LEU A 32 -0.29 21.51 16.69
N GLY A 33 0.48 20.54 16.18
CA GLY A 33 1.65 19.98 16.86
C GLY A 33 2.65 21.05 17.36
N PRO A 34 3.12 21.98 16.50
CA PRO A 34 4.05 23.03 16.91
C PRO A 34 3.46 24.01 17.93
N VAL A 35 2.19 24.37 17.79
CA VAL A 35 1.51 25.30 18.71
C VAL A 35 1.43 24.69 20.10
N ILE A 36 0.96 23.44 20.18
CA ILE A 36 0.85 22.70 21.44
C ILE A 36 2.25 22.44 22.01
N GLY A 37 3.18 21.95 21.19
CA GLY A 37 4.55 21.64 21.62
C GLY A 37 5.33 22.87 22.10
N GLY A 38 5.15 24.02 21.45
CA GLY A 38 5.73 25.30 21.86
C GLY A 38 5.21 25.74 23.22
N VAL A 39 3.88 25.81 23.40
CA VAL A 39 3.26 26.18 24.67
C VAL A 39 3.68 25.25 25.81
N LEU A 40 3.75 23.93 25.57
CA LEU A 40 4.18 22.96 26.58
C LEU A 40 5.67 23.13 26.96
N THR A 41 6.52 23.46 25.99
CA THR A 41 7.94 23.67 26.24
C THR A 41 8.19 24.97 27.00
N ASP A 42 7.44 26.03 26.67
CA ASP A 42 7.57 27.36 27.28
C ASP A 42 6.97 27.42 28.70
N ALA A 43 5.82 26.78 28.94
CA ALA A 43 5.09 26.88 30.21
C ALA A 43 5.49 25.84 31.26
N LEU A 44 5.84 24.62 30.84
CA LEU A 44 6.03 23.47 31.74
C LEU A 44 7.46 22.94 31.71
N SER A 45 7.88 22.44 30.54
CA SER A 45 9.23 21.94 30.22
C SER A 45 9.13 21.07 28.96
N TRP A 46 10.21 20.96 28.19
CA TRP A 46 10.32 20.07 27.03
C TRP A 46 9.90 18.61 27.31
N ARG A 47 10.05 18.13 28.55
CA ARG A 47 9.68 16.77 28.96
C ARG A 47 8.19 16.48 28.76
N TYR A 48 7.33 17.49 28.92
CA TYR A 48 5.87 17.32 28.81
C TYR A 48 5.39 17.10 27.38
N VAL A 49 6.21 17.44 26.38
CA VAL A 49 5.91 17.12 24.97
C VAL A 49 5.82 15.61 24.76
N PHE A 50 6.56 14.80 25.53
CA PHE A 50 6.47 13.34 25.47
C PHE A 50 5.25 12.78 26.21
N TYR A 51 4.76 13.48 27.24
CA TYR A 51 3.57 13.07 27.98
C TYR A 51 2.28 13.49 27.27
N ALA A 52 2.29 14.54 26.44
CA ALA A 52 1.10 15.07 25.78
C ALA A 52 0.35 14.04 24.89
N PRO A 53 1.00 13.16 24.11
CA PRO A 53 0.31 12.13 23.33
C PRO A 53 -0.22 10.97 24.16
N VAL A 54 0.35 10.71 25.34
CA VAL A 54 0.01 9.54 26.18
C VAL A 54 -1.49 9.47 26.53
N PRO A 55 -2.13 10.52 27.08
CA PRO A 55 -3.57 10.44 27.40
C PRO A 55 -4.44 10.29 26.16
N VAL A 56 -4.07 10.93 25.05
CA VAL A 56 -4.82 10.86 23.78
C VAL A 56 -4.75 9.45 23.19
N THR A 57 -3.56 8.86 23.14
CA THR A 57 -3.35 7.50 22.63
C THR A 57 -3.96 6.45 23.54
N ALA A 58 -3.89 6.62 24.87
CA ALA A 58 -4.55 5.74 25.83
C ALA A 58 -6.07 5.74 25.66
N LEU A 59 -6.69 6.93 25.54
CA LEU A 59 -8.12 7.05 25.27
C LEU A 59 -8.49 6.38 23.94
N ALA A 60 -7.72 6.63 22.88
CA ALA A 60 -7.94 6.00 21.58
C ALA A 60 -7.84 4.46 21.65
N ALA A 61 -6.90 3.93 22.43
CA ALA A 61 -6.75 2.49 22.63
C ALA A 61 -7.94 1.88 23.38
N VAL A 62 -8.44 2.55 24.43
CA VAL A 62 -9.64 2.13 25.17
C VAL A 62 -10.87 2.13 24.27
N LEU A 63 -11.07 3.21 23.50
CA LEU A 63 -12.18 3.31 22.55
C LEU A 63 -12.07 2.23 21.46
N ALA A 64 -10.87 2.00 20.91
CA ALA A 64 -10.65 0.94 19.95
C ALA A 64 -10.97 -0.44 20.55
N GLY A 65 -10.52 -0.73 21.78
CA GLY A 65 -10.80 -1.99 22.46
C GLY A 65 -12.29 -2.23 22.73
N ARG A 66 -13.08 -1.16 22.93
CA ARG A 66 -14.51 -1.27 23.24
C ARG A 66 -15.42 -1.24 22.01
N PHE A 67 -15.07 -0.46 21.00
CA PHE A 67 -15.95 -0.21 19.85
C PHE A 67 -15.53 -0.94 18.57
N LEU A 68 -14.26 -1.37 18.46
CA LEU A 68 -13.80 -2.06 17.25
C LEU A 68 -14.27 -3.52 17.29
N PRO A 69 -15.10 -3.98 16.33
CA PRO A 69 -15.48 -5.38 16.25
C PRO A 69 -14.30 -6.19 15.70
N VAL A 70 -13.35 -6.55 16.57
CA VAL A 70 -12.20 -7.37 16.21
C VAL A 70 -12.67 -8.82 16.05
N LYS A 71 -13.20 -9.15 14.87
CA LYS A 71 -13.34 -10.56 14.48
C LYS A 71 -11.95 -11.11 14.19
N THR A 72 -11.47 -11.98 15.07
CA THR A 72 -10.25 -12.80 14.94
C THR A 72 -10.44 -13.89 13.87
N GLU A 73 -10.91 -13.51 12.69
CA GLU A 73 -10.79 -14.37 11.53
C GLU A 73 -9.30 -14.37 11.18
N ARG A 74 -8.60 -15.48 11.45
CA ARG A 74 -7.26 -15.68 10.91
C ARG A 74 -7.41 -15.50 9.39
N PRO A 75 -6.74 -14.50 8.78
CA PRO A 75 -6.77 -14.40 7.34
C PRO A 75 -6.30 -15.76 6.80
N PRO A 76 -6.93 -16.29 5.74
CA PRO A 76 -6.47 -17.51 5.11
C PRO A 76 -4.96 -17.37 4.87
N ARG A 77 -4.18 -18.42 5.15
CA ARG A 77 -2.73 -18.40 4.94
C ARG A 77 -2.44 -18.08 3.48
N TYR A 78 -2.23 -16.80 3.20
CA TYR A 78 -1.89 -16.33 1.87
C TYR A 78 -0.47 -16.80 1.61
N ARG A 79 -0.32 -17.76 0.70
CA ARG A 79 1.01 -18.23 0.30
C ARG A 79 1.62 -17.10 -0.52
N PHE A 80 2.56 -16.40 0.08
CA PHE A 80 3.28 -15.31 -0.58
C PHE A 80 3.99 -15.86 -1.83
N ASP A 81 3.66 -15.30 -3.00
CA ASP A 81 4.23 -15.71 -4.28
C ASP A 81 5.64 -15.11 -4.45
N LEU A 82 6.61 -15.72 -3.78
CA LEU A 82 8.01 -15.31 -3.84
C LEU A 82 8.59 -15.47 -5.25
N ALA A 83 8.14 -16.49 -6.00
CA ALA A 83 8.57 -16.76 -7.36
C ALA A 83 8.09 -15.67 -8.33
N GLY A 84 6.81 -15.31 -8.28
CA GLY A 84 6.26 -14.20 -9.04
C GLY A 84 6.91 -12.87 -8.68
N LEU A 85 7.22 -12.63 -7.40
CA LEU A 85 7.92 -11.41 -6.97
C LEU A 85 9.31 -11.31 -7.59
N MET A 86 10.09 -12.40 -7.58
CA MET A 86 11.42 -12.42 -8.18
C MET A 86 11.38 -12.21 -9.69
N LEU A 87 10.41 -12.83 -10.38
CA LEU A 87 10.23 -12.61 -11.82
C LEU A 87 9.83 -11.17 -12.14
N LEU A 88 8.91 -10.58 -11.36
CA LEU A 88 8.52 -9.18 -11.52
C LEU A 88 9.71 -8.25 -11.34
N ARG A 89 10.56 -8.51 -10.34
CA ARG A 89 11.80 -7.75 -10.12
C ARG A 89 12.72 -7.82 -11.34
N VAL A 90 12.91 -9.00 -11.92
CA VAL A 90 13.73 -9.17 -13.14
C VAL A 90 13.15 -8.38 -14.30
N VAL A 91 11.83 -8.47 -14.54
CA VAL A 91 11.16 -7.70 -15.61
C VAL A 91 11.38 -6.20 -15.45
N VAL A 92 11.20 -5.67 -14.24
CA VAL A 92 11.36 -4.23 -13.97
C VAL A 92 12.82 -3.79 -14.16
N LEU A 93 13.78 -4.52 -13.58
CA LEU A 93 15.19 -4.13 -13.66
C LEU A 93 15.72 -4.18 -15.09
N PHE A 94 15.54 -5.30 -15.79
CA PHE A 94 16.02 -5.46 -17.16
C PHE A 94 15.22 -4.61 -18.15
N GLY A 95 13.93 -4.38 -17.90
CA GLY A 95 13.10 -3.48 -18.70
C GLY A 95 13.58 -2.03 -18.60
N LEU A 96 13.82 -1.53 -17.38
CA LEU A 96 14.36 -0.18 -17.16
C LEU A 96 15.77 -0.04 -17.72
N GLU A 97 16.62 -1.07 -17.60
CA GLU A 97 17.96 -1.07 -18.17
C GLU A 97 17.93 -1.06 -19.70
N ALA A 98 17.01 -1.79 -20.33
CA ALA A 98 16.80 -1.74 -21.78
C ALA A 98 16.36 -0.35 -22.24
N LEU A 99 15.43 0.29 -21.52
CA LEU A 99 14.98 1.66 -21.79
C LEU A 99 16.12 2.67 -21.66
N ASN A 100 16.91 2.57 -20.58
CA ASN A 100 18.07 3.43 -20.36
C ASN A 100 19.14 3.23 -21.45
N GLY A 101 19.32 2.01 -21.91
CA GLY A 101 20.28 1.66 -22.96
C GLY A 101 19.91 2.12 -24.37
N LEU A 102 18.64 2.44 -24.61
CA LEU A 102 18.21 3.10 -25.84
C LEU A 102 18.61 4.59 -25.89
N GLN A 103 18.87 5.20 -24.71
CA GLN A 103 19.21 6.63 -24.61
C GLN A 103 20.72 6.90 -24.60
N HIS A 104 21.54 5.87 -24.37
CA HIS A 104 23.00 6.02 -24.23
C HIS A 104 23.75 5.27 -25.32
N GLU A 105 24.59 5.98 -26.09
CA GLU A 105 25.32 5.38 -27.20
C GLU A 105 26.35 4.33 -26.76
N GLU A 106 26.86 4.44 -25.53
CA GLU A 106 27.82 3.50 -24.92
C GLU A 106 27.25 2.11 -24.59
N PHE A 107 25.95 1.91 -24.81
CA PHE A 107 25.36 0.58 -24.73
C PHE A 107 25.87 -0.29 -25.87
N GLY A 108 26.84 -1.17 -25.59
CA GLY A 108 27.38 -2.09 -26.59
C GLY A 108 26.29 -2.94 -27.26
N LEU A 109 26.48 -3.25 -28.56
CA LEU A 109 25.51 -3.95 -29.42
C LEU A 109 24.98 -5.25 -28.78
N MET A 110 25.87 -6.02 -28.15
CA MET A 110 25.53 -7.26 -27.44
C MET A 110 24.56 -7.03 -26.28
N ARG A 111 24.76 -5.94 -25.52
CA ARG A 111 23.92 -5.58 -24.37
C ARG A 111 22.58 -4.99 -24.80
N ARG A 112 22.56 -4.25 -25.92
CA ARG A 112 21.33 -3.74 -26.56
C ARG A 112 20.36 -4.85 -26.99
N ILE A 113 20.85 -6.06 -27.28
CA ILE A 113 20.01 -7.20 -27.70
C ILE A 113 19.69 -8.12 -26.52
N THR A 114 20.68 -8.45 -25.69
CA THR A 114 20.52 -9.43 -24.60
C THR A 114 19.62 -8.92 -23.48
N VAL A 115 19.76 -7.66 -23.06
CA VAL A 115 18.96 -7.08 -21.96
C VAL A 115 17.45 -7.03 -22.27
N PRO A 116 16.99 -6.50 -23.42
CA PRO A 116 15.56 -6.52 -23.74
C PRO A 116 15.04 -7.93 -23.99
N LEU A 117 15.85 -8.83 -24.56
CA LEU A 117 15.45 -10.24 -24.75
C LEU A 117 15.16 -10.92 -23.40
N VAL A 118 16.04 -10.74 -22.41
CA VAL A 118 15.85 -11.25 -21.05
C VAL A 118 14.61 -10.64 -20.38
N ALA A 119 14.38 -9.34 -20.53
CA ALA A 119 13.19 -8.67 -20.01
C ALA A 119 11.89 -9.24 -20.60
N VAL A 120 11.84 -9.43 -21.93
CA VAL A 120 10.66 -9.96 -22.62
C VAL A 120 10.41 -11.42 -22.23
N LEU A 121 11.45 -12.26 -22.19
CA LEU A 121 11.30 -13.66 -21.78
C LEU A 121 10.83 -13.77 -20.32
N ALA A 122 11.42 -12.99 -19.41
CA ALA A 122 10.99 -12.95 -18.01
C ALA A 122 9.52 -12.50 -17.89
N LEU A 123 9.08 -11.54 -18.71
CA LEU A 123 7.70 -11.07 -18.74
C LEU A 123 6.74 -12.15 -19.25
N LEU A 124 7.10 -12.87 -20.31
CA LEU A 124 6.28 -13.97 -20.83
C LEU A 124 6.14 -15.10 -19.81
N ILE A 125 7.23 -15.50 -19.16
CA ILE A 125 7.22 -16.51 -18.10
C ILE A 125 6.37 -16.02 -16.91
N PHE A 126 6.48 -14.73 -16.56
CA PHE A 126 5.69 -14.13 -15.47
C PHE A 126 4.19 -14.18 -15.77
N VAL A 127 3.78 -13.76 -16.97
CA VAL A 127 2.39 -13.81 -17.40
C VAL A 127 1.87 -15.24 -17.43
N TRP A 128 2.67 -16.19 -17.91
CA TRP A 128 2.30 -17.61 -17.94
C TRP A 128 2.14 -18.19 -16.53
N LEU A 129 3.09 -17.89 -15.63
CA LEU A 129 3.06 -18.34 -14.24
C LEU A 129 1.86 -17.75 -13.49
N GLN A 130 1.60 -16.45 -13.66
CA GLN A 130 0.45 -15.79 -13.04
C GLN A 130 -0.90 -16.28 -13.55
N ARG A 131 -0.98 -16.75 -14.80
CA ARG A 131 -2.21 -17.39 -15.31
C ARG A 131 -2.48 -18.75 -14.67
N ARG A 132 -1.44 -19.43 -14.16
CA ARG A 132 -1.54 -20.77 -13.53
C ARG A 132 -1.63 -20.73 -12.01
N LEU A 133 -1.20 -19.64 -11.37
CA LEU A 133 -1.24 -19.50 -9.92
C LEU A 133 -2.67 -19.24 -9.42
N ALA A 134 -3.06 -19.93 -8.35
CA ALA A 134 -4.33 -19.72 -7.67
C ALA A 134 -4.43 -18.36 -6.95
N HIS A 135 -3.28 -17.76 -6.60
CA HIS A 135 -3.17 -16.46 -5.95
C HIS A 135 -2.13 -15.58 -6.67
N PRO A 136 -2.44 -15.03 -7.85
CA PRO A 136 -1.48 -14.23 -8.60
C PRO A 136 -1.28 -12.85 -7.97
N LEU A 137 -0.05 -12.33 -8.02
CA LEU A 137 0.26 -10.96 -7.57
C LEU A 137 -0.43 -9.89 -8.43
N LEU A 138 -0.64 -10.17 -9.72
CA LEU A 138 -1.38 -9.34 -10.66
C LEU A 138 -2.46 -10.19 -11.33
N ASN A 139 -3.72 -9.75 -11.21
CA ASN A 139 -4.84 -10.50 -11.79
C ASN A 139 -4.96 -10.20 -13.30
N VAL A 140 -4.12 -10.85 -14.10
CA VAL A 140 -4.06 -10.68 -15.56
C VAL A 140 -5.25 -11.29 -16.32
N ARG A 141 -6.10 -12.07 -15.65
CA ARG A 141 -7.18 -12.85 -16.28
C ARG A 141 -8.52 -12.11 -16.33
N ASN A 142 -8.81 -11.25 -15.35
CA ASN A 142 -10.14 -10.64 -15.21
C ASN A 142 -10.11 -9.13 -15.40
N ARG A 143 -10.18 -8.69 -16.66
CA ARG A 143 -10.44 -7.28 -17.04
C ARG A 143 -11.82 -6.78 -16.55
N TRP A 144 -12.69 -7.69 -16.09
CA TRP A 144 -14.09 -7.45 -15.71
C TRP A 144 -14.37 -7.31 -14.20
N GLN A 145 -13.37 -7.49 -13.33
CA GLN A 145 -13.58 -7.27 -11.89
C GLN A 145 -13.80 -5.78 -11.55
N CYS A 146 -13.27 -4.86 -12.36
CA CYS A 146 -13.54 -3.44 -12.23
C CYS A 146 -15.03 -3.13 -12.43
N THR A 147 -15.71 -3.86 -13.33
CA THR A 147 -17.14 -3.73 -13.63
C THR A 147 -18.04 -4.36 -12.57
N GLN A 148 -17.60 -5.44 -11.91
CA GLN A 148 -18.36 -6.05 -10.82
C GLN A 148 -18.31 -5.24 -9.51
N ILE A 149 -17.18 -4.59 -9.22
CA ILE A 149 -17.08 -3.67 -8.07
C ILE A 149 -17.97 -2.43 -8.28
N THR A 150 -18.13 -1.95 -9.52
CA THR A 150 -19.07 -0.86 -9.82
C THR A 150 -20.52 -1.31 -9.73
N ARG A 151 -20.88 -2.51 -10.21
CA ARG A 151 -22.27 -3.03 -10.09
C ARG A 151 -22.70 -3.31 -8.65
N LEU A 152 -21.78 -3.74 -7.78
CA LEU A 152 -22.03 -3.93 -6.34
C LEU A 152 -21.99 -2.62 -5.53
N ALA A 153 -21.55 -1.50 -6.13
CA ALA A 153 -21.54 -0.18 -5.48
C ALA A 153 -22.78 0.66 -5.79
N ILE A 154 -23.62 0.24 -6.75
CA ILE A 154 -24.77 1.01 -7.27
C ILE A 154 -26.11 0.28 -7.01
N GLY A 155 -26.09 -0.95 -6.48
CA GLY A 155 -27.29 -1.67 -6.01
C GLY A 155 -27.24 -1.86 -4.50
#